data_AF-A0A846CPS5-F1
#
_entry.id   AF-A0A846CPS5-F1
#
_cell.length_a   1.000
_cell.length_b   1.000
_cell.length_c   1.000
_cell.angle_alpha   90.00
_cell.angle_beta   90.00
_cell.angle_gamma   90.00
#
_symmetry.space_group_name_H-M   'P 1'
#
loop_
_entity.id
_entity.type
_entity.pdbx_description
1 polymer ?
#
loop_
_entity_poly.entity_id
_entity_poly.type
_entity_poly.pdbx_seq_one_letter_code
_entity_poly.pdbx_strand_id
1 'polypeptide(L)' 'MSRIPALANPQRKPYPSYLSDLEWEILKPLLPKPKGFGHPIEV' A
#
# COMPACT_ATOMS: atom_id res chain seq x y z
N MET A 1 1.19 5.60 22.53
CA MET A 1 0.30 6.07 21.44
C MET A 1 1.09 6.04 20.15
N SER A 2 0.72 5.15 19.23
CA SER A 2 1.43 4.96 17.95
C SER A 2 1.34 6.25 17.13
N ARG A 3 2.49 6.82 16.78
CA ARG A 3 2.59 8.03 15.98
C ARG A 3 2.42 7.60 14.53
N ILE A 4 1.27 7.90 13.93
CA ILE A 4 1.01 7.62 12.52
C ILE A 4 2.16 8.26 11.71
N PRO A 5 2.93 7.48 10.93
CA PRO A 5 4.08 8.02 10.22
C PRO A 5 3.66 9.11 9.25
N ALA A 6 4.53 10.09 9.04
CA ALA A 6 4.24 11.21 8.16
C ALA A 6 3.92 10.70 6.75
N LEU A 7 2.77 11.12 6.20
CA LEU A 7 2.38 10.84 4.83
C LEU A 7 3.34 11.56 3.88
N ALA A 8 3.98 10.83 2.96
CA ALA A 8 4.86 11.44 1.95
C ALA A 8 4.14 12.42 1.01
N ASN A 9 2.82 12.27 0.83
CA ASN A 9 1.99 13.20 0.08
C ASN A 9 1.15 14.08 1.02
N PRO A 10 1.46 15.39 1.13
CA PRO A 10 0.75 16.31 2.04
C PRO A 10 -0.70 16.59 1.63
N GLN A 11 -1.11 16.28 0.39
CA GLN A 11 -2.49 16.44 -0.09
C GLN A 11 -3.37 15.21 0.19
N ARG A 12 -2.79 14.07 0.61
CA ARG A 12 -3.58 12.88 0.94
C ARG A 12 -4.21 13.03 2.31
N LYS A 13 -5.53 12.83 2.37
CA LYS A 13 -6.27 12.76 3.63
C LYS A 13 -5.84 11.48 4.39
N PRO A 14 -5.36 11.57 5.64
CA PRO A 14 -5.04 10.39 6.43
C PRO A 14 -6.34 9.63 6.77
N TYR A 15 -6.34 8.33 6.47
CA TYR A 15 -7.38 7.41 6.90
C TYR A 15 -6.79 6.42 7.90
N PRO A 16 -7.57 5.89 8.87
CA PRO A 16 -7.08 4.88 9.80
C PRO A 16 -6.58 3.59 9.14
N SER A 17 -7.02 3.30 7.92
CA SER A 17 -6.56 2.19 7.08
C SER A 17 -5.34 2.55 6.22
N TYR A 18 -4.82 3.77 6.32
CA TYR A 18 -3.71 4.21 5.53
C TYR A 18 -2.41 3.61 6.08
N LEU A 19 -1.63 3.06 5.16
CA LEU A 19 -0.41 2.36 5.46
C LEU A 19 0.76 3.32 5.18
N SER A 20 1.66 3.48 6.14
CA SER A 20 2.86 4.27 5.92
C SER A 20 3.82 3.59 4.95
N ASP A 21 4.73 4.36 4.36
CA ASP A 21 5.74 3.81 3.45
C ASP A 21 6.62 2.75 4.14
N LEU A 22 6.92 2.93 5.43
CA LEU A 22 7.67 1.96 6.23
C LEU A 22 6.87 0.67 6.46
N GLU A 23 5.60 0.78 6.83
CA GLU A 23 4.73 -0.39 6.98
C GLU A 23 4.56 -1.10 5.64
N TRP A 24 4.58 -0.36 4.52
CA TRP A 24 4.39 -0.91 3.19
C TRP A 24 5.59 -1.76 2.78
N GLU A 25 6.81 -1.29 3.04
CA GLU A 25 8.01 -2.07 2.77
C GLU A 25 8.10 -3.34 3.64
N ILE A 26 7.46 -3.38 4.81
CA ILE A 26 7.34 -4.61 5.62
C ILE A 26 6.35 -5.61 4.98
N LEU A 27 5.23 -5.13 4.45
CA LEU A 27 4.20 -6.00 3.87
C LEU A 27 4.53 -6.50 2.46
N LYS A 28 5.18 -5.67 1.66
CA LYS A 28 5.54 -5.94 0.26
C LYS A 28 6.18 -7.32 0.01
N PRO A 29 7.17 -7.80 0.79
CA PRO A 29 7.74 -9.14 0.58
C PRO A 29 6.80 -10.29 0.96
N LEU A 30 5.76 -10.03 1.75
CA LEU A 30 4.77 -11.02 2.18
C LEU A 30 3.62 -11.16 1.18
N LEU A 31 3.50 -10.24 0.23
CA LEU A 31 2.46 -10.32 -0.79
C LEU A 31 2.68 -11.55 -1.68
N PRO A 32 1.62 -12.32 -1.95
CA PRO A 32 1.73 -13.44 -2.86
C PRO A 32 2.17 -12.94 -4.24
N LYS A 33 2.95 -13.77 -4.94
CA LYS A 33 3.26 -13.48 -6.34
C LYS A 33 1.94 -13.35 -7.12
N PRO A 34 1.82 -12.38 -8.03
CA PRO A 34 0.66 -12.28 -8.88
C PRO A 34 0.46 -13.63 -9.59
N LYS A 35 -0.78 -14.14 -9.53
CA LYS A 35 -1.14 -15.49 -9.97
C LYS A 35 -0.91 -15.72 -11.49
N GLY A 36 -0.74 -14.64 -12.26
CA GLY A 36 -0.53 -14.68 -13.71
C GLY A 36 -1.80 -14.98 -14.52
N PHE A 37 -2.95 -15.17 -13.87
CA PHE A 37 -4.23 -15.42 -14.53
C PHE A 37 -5.12 -14.19 -14.51
N GLY A 38 -5.56 -13.78 -15.70
CA GLY A 38 -6.29 -12.54 -15.98
C GLY A 38 -5.47 -11.67 -16.90
N HIS A 39 -5.48 -11.96 -18.21
CA HIS A 39 -5.06 -10.95 -19.19
C HIS A 39 -5.97 -9.73 -19.01
N PRO A 40 -5.45 -8.49 -19.12
CA PRO A 40 -6.30 -7.33 -19.28
C PRO A 40 -7.28 -7.63 -20.41
N ILE A 41 -8.56 -7.34 -20.20
CA ILE A 41 -9.51 -7.28 -21.30
C ILE A 41 -9.00 -6.12 -22.17
N GLU A 42 -8.52 -6.42 -23.38
CA GLU A 42 -8.26 -5.39 -24.38
C GLU A 42 -9.62 -4.72 -24.67
N VAL A 43 -9.71 -3.43 -24.40
CA VAL A 43 -10.90 -2.58 -24.66
C VAL A 43 -10.63 -1.75 -25.90
#